data_AF-A0A961U928-F1
#
_entry.id   AF-A0A961U928-F1
#
_cell.length_a   1.000
_cell.length_b   1.000
_cell.length_c   1.000
_cell.angle_alpha   90.00
_cell.angle_beta   90.00
_cell.angle_gamma   90.00
#
_symmetry.space_group_name_H-M   'P 1'
#
loop_
_entity.id
_entity.type
_entity.pdbx_description
1 polymer ?
#
loop_
_entity_poly.entity_id
_entity_poly.type
_entity_poly.pdbx_seq_one_letter_code
_entity_poly.pdbx_strand_id
1 'polypeptide(L)'
;NFAIAISLGLQYGVPLDEYVEAFTFTRFEPAGMVQGNDTIKNATSILDYIFRELAVSYLSRHDLAHVKPDDLSSTSIGEGEDDDPQPATPAARFVSTGLVRGKPAEKFTVVHGGAVTPTGTPSGGGTVGALQARAHALAAATASEAIAVETVSVEAVVVSEPVASAAQRAAEARMKGYEGEACGECGNFTMVRNGTCLKCDTCGSTSGCS
;
A
#
# COMPACT_ATOMS: atom_id res chain seq x y z
N ASN A 1 1.06 -8.64 -28.30
CA ASN A 1 -0.37 -8.39 -28.58
C ASN A 1 -1.01 -7.44 -27.56
N PHE A 2 -0.76 -7.61 -26.26
CA PHE A 2 -1.29 -6.73 -25.21
C PHE A 2 -1.01 -5.22 -25.40
N ALA A 3 0.25 -4.83 -25.61
CA ALA A 3 0.62 -3.42 -25.81
C ALA A 3 -0.05 -2.79 -27.06
N ILE A 4 -0.35 -3.60 -28.08
CA ILE A 4 -1.06 -3.14 -29.28
C ILE A 4 -2.51 -2.78 -28.94
N ALA A 5 -3.18 -3.59 -28.12
CA ALA A 5 -4.54 -3.33 -27.68
C ALA A 5 -4.65 -2.03 -26.87
N ILE A 6 -3.72 -1.79 -25.94
CA ILE A 6 -3.67 -0.53 -25.17
C ILE A 6 -3.40 0.66 -26.08
N SER A 7 -2.42 0.51 -27.00
CA SER A 7 -2.08 1.58 -27.93
C SER A 7 -3.27 1.96 -28.80
N LEU A 8 -4.04 0.98 -29.29
CA LEU A 8 -5.28 1.25 -30.02
C LEU A 8 -6.32 1.90 -29.10
N GLY A 9 -6.51 1.37 -27.88
CA GLY A 9 -7.47 1.91 -26.92
C GLY A 9 -7.28 3.39 -26.59
N LEU A 10 -6.03 3.79 -26.31
CA LEU A 10 -5.68 5.19 -26.06
C LEU A 10 -5.88 6.06 -27.32
N GLN A 11 -5.63 5.53 -28.52
CA GLN A 11 -5.90 6.25 -29.77
C GLN A 11 -7.39 6.46 -30.04
N TYR A 12 -8.25 5.52 -29.62
CA TYR A 12 -9.70 5.61 -29.80
C TYR A 12 -10.43 6.33 -28.64
N GLY A 13 -9.68 6.98 -27.74
CA GLY A 13 -10.23 7.89 -26.74
C GLY A 13 -10.59 7.25 -25.41
N VAL A 14 -10.08 6.05 -25.11
CA VAL A 14 -10.21 5.49 -23.75
C VAL A 14 -9.25 6.26 -22.82
N PRO A 15 -9.74 6.85 -21.72
CA PRO A 15 -8.89 7.56 -20.77
C PRO A 15 -7.87 6.63 -20.12
N LEU A 16 -6.71 7.18 -19.77
CA LEU A 16 -5.64 6.43 -19.10
C LEU A 16 -6.06 5.96 -17.70
N ASP A 17 -6.87 6.76 -16.99
CA ASP A 17 -7.36 6.47 -15.64
C ASP A 17 -8.07 5.10 -15.56
N GLU A 18 -8.98 4.83 -16.48
CA GLU A 18 -9.73 3.58 -16.56
C GLU A 18 -8.81 2.38 -16.79
N TYR A 19 -7.73 2.56 -17.56
CA TYR A 19 -6.73 1.51 -17.72
C TYR A 19 -5.90 1.27 -16.47
N VAL A 20 -5.54 2.33 -15.76
CA VAL A 20 -4.83 2.23 -14.49
C VAL A 20 -5.69 1.46 -13.49
N GLU A 21 -6.97 1.81 -13.35
CA GLU A 21 -7.88 1.11 -12.44
C GLU A 21 -8.11 -0.35 -12.82
N ALA A 22 -8.22 -0.66 -14.12
CA ALA A 22 -8.46 -2.03 -14.58
C ALA A 22 -7.23 -2.95 -14.46
N PHE A 23 -6.02 -2.42 -14.59
CA PHE A 23 -4.80 -3.23 -14.70
C PHE A 23 -3.85 -3.16 -13.48
N THR A 24 -4.07 -2.22 -12.56
CA THR A 24 -3.34 -2.20 -11.29
C THR A 24 -3.74 -3.40 -10.43
N PHE A 25 -2.78 -3.90 -9.64
CA PHE A 25 -2.94 -5.09 -8.77
C PHE A 25 -3.27 -6.40 -9.50
N THR A 26 -3.18 -6.43 -10.83
CA THR A 26 -3.26 -7.68 -11.58
C THR A 26 -2.01 -8.50 -11.34
N ARG A 27 -2.19 -9.80 -11.06
CA ARG A 27 -1.08 -10.71 -10.76
C ARG A 27 -0.74 -11.53 -12.00
N PHE A 28 0.47 -11.33 -12.52
CA PHE A 28 1.04 -12.14 -13.59
C PHE A 28 2.51 -12.43 -13.24
N GLU A 29 2.96 -13.65 -13.49
CA GLU A 29 4.38 -13.99 -13.39
C GLU A 29 5.11 -13.39 -14.60
N PRO A 30 6.26 -12.70 -14.48
CA PRO A 30 7.14 -12.54 -13.31
C PRO A 30 6.76 -11.38 -12.39
N ALA A 31 6.86 -11.63 -11.08
CA ALA A 31 6.74 -10.64 -10.03
C ALA A 31 8.08 -10.49 -9.30
N GLY A 32 8.41 -9.29 -8.83
CA GLY A 32 9.65 -9.07 -8.11
C GLY A 32 10.06 -7.61 -7.98
N MET A 33 11.26 -7.42 -7.45
CA MET A 33 11.85 -6.10 -7.27
C MET A 33 12.10 -5.41 -8.60
N VAL A 34 11.69 -4.15 -8.66
CA VAL A 34 11.96 -3.26 -9.79
C VAL A 34 13.32 -2.61 -9.58
N GLN A 35 14.13 -2.56 -10.63
CA GLN A 35 15.43 -1.89 -10.61
C GLN A 35 15.33 -0.54 -11.33
N GLY A 36 15.91 0.51 -10.74
CA GLY A 36 16.02 1.82 -11.38
C GLY A 36 14.82 2.76 -11.24
N ASN A 37 13.80 2.39 -10.45
CA ASN A 37 12.68 3.26 -10.12
C ASN A 37 12.68 3.56 -8.60
N ASP A 38 12.59 4.83 -8.25
CA ASP A 38 12.64 5.30 -6.87
C ASP A 38 11.26 5.24 -6.17
N THR A 39 10.18 5.31 -6.94
CA THR A 39 8.79 5.37 -6.43
C THR A 39 8.16 3.98 -6.24
N ILE A 40 8.46 3.04 -7.13
CA ILE A 40 7.91 1.67 -7.11
C ILE A 40 9.05 0.66 -6.95
N LYS A 41 9.16 0.08 -5.75
CA LYS A 41 10.25 -0.86 -5.40
C LYS A 41 9.94 -2.33 -5.72
N ASN A 42 8.66 -2.71 -5.70
CA ASN A 42 8.20 -4.07 -5.97
C ASN A 42 6.90 -4.01 -6.78
N ALA A 43 6.74 -4.92 -7.74
CA ALA A 43 5.55 -5.03 -8.56
C ALA A 43 5.08 -6.49 -8.64
N THR A 44 3.76 -6.66 -8.69
CA THR A 44 3.11 -7.98 -8.72
C THR A 44 2.98 -8.55 -10.14
N SER A 45 3.26 -7.72 -11.15
CA SER A 45 3.24 -8.00 -12.58
C SER A 45 3.97 -6.89 -13.33
N ILE A 46 4.43 -7.19 -14.56
CA ILE A 46 4.95 -6.17 -15.48
C ILE A 46 3.87 -5.15 -15.88
N LEU A 47 2.61 -5.58 -15.94
CA LEU A 47 1.49 -4.70 -16.29
C LEU A 47 1.20 -3.72 -15.15
N ASP A 48 1.14 -4.28 -13.94
CA ASP A 48 0.99 -3.54 -12.71
C ASP A 48 2.10 -2.49 -12.54
N TYR A 49 3.34 -2.82 -12.91
CA TYR A 49 4.44 -1.84 -12.93
C TYR A 49 4.20 -0.71 -13.95
N ILE A 50 3.89 -1.04 -15.21
CA ILE A 50 3.75 -0.04 -16.27
C ILE A 50 2.62 0.93 -15.97
N PHE A 51 1.43 0.43 -15.59
CA PHE A 51 0.29 1.30 -15.33
C PHE A 51 0.43 2.13 -14.07
N ARG A 52 1.10 1.58 -13.05
CA ARG A 52 1.43 2.33 -11.84
C ARG A 52 2.43 3.46 -12.13
N GLU A 53 3.44 3.20 -12.95
CA GLU A 53 4.40 4.23 -13.36
C GLU A 53 3.75 5.32 -14.22
N LEU A 54 2.85 4.94 -15.13
CA LEU A 54 2.08 5.89 -15.92
C LEU A 54 1.15 6.74 -15.04
N ALA A 55 0.53 6.15 -14.02
CA ALA A 55 -0.30 6.87 -13.06
C ALA A 55 0.51 7.89 -12.24
N VAL A 56 1.69 7.49 -11.76
CA VAL A 56 2.57 8.38 -11.00
C VAL A 56 3.13 9.51 -11.88
N SER A 57 3.60 9.17 -13.09
CA SER A 57 4.27 10.12 -13.99
C SER A 57 3.33 11.08 -14.72
N TYR A 58 2.16 10.62 -15.17
CA TYR A 58 1.25 11.43 -16.00
C TYR A 58 0.02 11.95 -15.23
N LEU A 59 -0.51 11.18 -14.28
CA LEU A 59 -1.71 11.53 -13.51
C LEU A 59 -1.36 12.09 -12.12
N SER A 60 -0.08 12.09 -11.74
CA SER A 60 0.40 12.48 -10.41
C SER A 60 -0.32 11.75 -9.26
N ARG A 61 -0.76 10.51 -9.52
CA ARG A 61 -1.40 9.64 -8.53
C ARG A 61 -0.34 8.95 -7.66
N HIS A 62 0.01 9.60 -6.56
CA HIS A 62 1.02 9.13 -5.61
C HIS A 62 0.48 8.11 -4.59
N ASP A 63 -0.82 7.81 -4.61
CA ASP A 63 -1.49 6.82 -3.78
C ASP A 63 -1.09 5.37 -4.13
N LEU A 64 -0.68 5.12 -5.38
CA LEU A 64 -0.24 3.80 -5.82
C LEU A 64 1.28 3.57 -5.65
N ALA A 65 2.04 4.63 -5.39
CA ALA A 65 3.48 4.57 -5.18
C ALA A 65 3.81 4.00 -3.80
N HIS A 66 4.90 3.24 -3.70
CA HIS A 66 5.37 2.74 -2.41
C HIS A 66 6.11 3.82 -1.61
N VAL A 67 6.71 4.79 -2.32
CA VAL A 67 7.38 5.94 -1.74
C VAL A 67 6.81 7.18 -2.39
N LYS A 68 6.36 8.14 -1.59
CA LYS A 68 5.91 9.43 -2.11
C LYS A 68 7.13 10.21 -2.62
N PRO A 69 6.99 10.97 -3.71
CA PRO A 69 8.11 11.78 -4.22
C PRO A 69 8.62 12.80 -3.19
N ASP A 70 7.76 13.25 -2.27
CA ASP A 70 8.14 14.16 -1.19
C ASP A 70 9.18 13.54 -0.23
N ASP A 71 9.06 12.22 0.02
CA ASP A 71 9.98 11.44 0.87
C ASP A 71 11.33 11.12 0.19
N LEU A 72 11.42 11.35 -1.13
CA LEU A 72 12.66 11.18 -1.89
C LEU A 72 13.54 12.44 -1.84
N SER A 73 13.01 13.57 -1.36
CA SER A 73 13.80 14.79 -1.22
C SER A 73 14.86 14.64 -0.13
N SER A 74 16.10 15.05 -0.37
CA SER A 74 17.21 14.90 0.59
C SER A 74 17.03 15.68 1.90
N THR A 75 15.96 16.47 1.99
CA THR A 75 15.56 17.29 3.13
C THR A 75 14.30 16.76 3.84
N SER A 76 13.63 15.71 3.34
CA SER A 76 12.50 15.11 4.03
C SER A 76 12.99 14.28 5.22
N ILE A 77 13.03 14.93 6.37
CA ILE A 77 13.00 14.22 7.65
C ILE A 77 11.58 13.64 7.74
N GLY A 78 11.48 12.30 7.78
CA GLY A 78 10.22 11.58 7.72
C GLY A 78 9.14 12.21 8.60
N GLU A 79 7.95 12.37 8.01
CA GLU A 79 6.75 12.83 8.70
C GLU A 79 6.51 11.84 9.85
N GLY A 80 6.86 12.26 11.06
CA GLY A 80 6.69 11.42 12.24
C GLY A 80 5.23 11.01 12.31
N GLU A 81 4.96 9.71 12.43
CA GLU A 81 3.62 9.22 12.73
C GLU A 81 3.07 10.09 13.85
N ASP A 82 1.97 10.80 13.58
CA ASP A 82 1.27 11.57 14.59
C ASP A 82 1.00 10.61 15.74
N ASP A 83 1.78 10.76 16.82
CA ASP A 83 1.52 10.13 18.09
C ASP A 83 0.08 10.53 18.45
N ASP A 84 -0.88 9.64 18.22
CA ASP A 84 -2.23 9.71 18.80
C ASP A 84 -2.03 10.22 20.23
N PRO A 85 -2.70 11.30 20.67
CA PRO A 85 -2.37 11.98 21.91
C PRO A 85 -2.52 11.03 23.08
N GLN A 86 -1.45 10.31 23.41
CA GLN A 86 -1.40 9.42 24.54
C GLN A 86 -1.46 10.30 25.78
N PRO A 87 -2.28 9.93 26.77
CA PRO A 87 -2.46 10.74 27.96
C PRO A 87 -1.09 10.98 28.60
N ALA A 88 -0.71 12.26 28.66
CA ALA A 88 0.59 12.77 29.08
C ALA A 88 1.20 11.89 30.20
N THR A 89 2.15 11.04 29.83
CA THR A 89 2.88 10.27 30.83
C THR A 89 3.75 11.26 31.61
N PRO A 90 3.65 11.31 32.94
CA PRO A 90 4.37 12.31 33.71
C PRO A 90 5.88 12.06 33.58
N ALA A 91 6.62 13.14 33.28
CA ALA A 91 8.08 13.17 33.09
C ALA A 91 8.91 12.55 34.24
N ALA A 92 8.26 12.25 35.37
CA ALA A 92 8.82 11.51 36.50
C ALA A 92 9.31 10.08 36.15
N ARG A 93 8.86 9.49 35.03
CA ARG A 93 9.36 8.18 34.56
C ARG A 93 10.75 8.23 33.94
N PHE A 94 11.17 9.39 33.45
CA PHE A 94 12.46 9.58 32.79
C PHE A 94 13.54 10.15 33.72
N VAL A 95 13.21 10.43 34.98
CA VAL A 95 14.17 10.92 35.98
C VAL A 95 14.42 9.83 37.00
N SER A 96 15.62 9.23 36.97
CA SER A 96 16.06 8.29 37.99
C SER A 96 16.15 8.99 39.35
N THR A 97 15.35 8.57 40.33
CA THR A 97 15.32 9.14 41.70
C THR A 97 16.49 8.68 42.57
N GLY A 98 17.68 8.53 41.98
CA GLY A 98 18.70 7.65 42.52
C GLY A 98 20.12 8.20 42.57
N LEU A 99 20.34 9.52 42.69
CA LEU A 99 21.62 10.05 43.19
C LEU A 99 21.54 11.55 43.54
N VAL A 100 21.05 11.91 44.72
CA VAL A 100 21.31 13.26 45.26
C VAL A 100 21.68 13.18 46.74
N ARG A 101 22.98 13.24 47.03
CA ARG A 101 23.48 13.61 48.37
C ARG A 101 23.54 15.13 48.44
N GLY A 102 22.48 15.74 48.96
CA GLY A 102 22.39 17.18 49.21
C GLY A 102 21.04 17.76 48.78
N LYS A 103 20.42 18.57 49.64
CA LYS A 103 19.09 19.18 49.45
C LYS A 103 18.81 19.58 47.99
N PRO A 104 17.72 19.12 47.35
CA PRO A 104 17.39 19.55 46.00
C PRO A 104 17.04 21.04 46.02
N ALA A 105 17.84 21.84 45.32
CA ALA A 105 17.46 23.22 45.04
C ALA A 105 16.30 23.19 44.04
N GLU A 106 15.17 23.74 44.47
CA GLU A 106 13.89 23.98 43.79
C GLU A 106 14.00 24.83 42.49
N LYS A 107 15.00 24.58 41.63
CA LYS A 107 15.34 25.48 40.53
C LYS A 107 15.81 24.79 39.25
N PHE A 108 15.17 23.68 38.89
CA PHE A 108 15.19 23.18 37.52
C PHE A 108 13.83 23.44 36.88
N THR A 109 13.68 24.58 36.23
CA THR A 109 12.53 24.90 35.39
C THR A 109 12.88 24.59 33.94
N VAL A 110 12.06 23.78 33.29
CA VAL A 110 12.15 23.50 31.85
C VAL A 110 11.71 24.76 31.10
N VAL A 111 12.64 25.39 30.38
CA VAL A 111 12.33 26.54 29.52
C VAL A 111 11.64 26.03 28.26
N HIS A 112 10.34 26.29 28.15
CA HIS A 112 9.61 26.15 26.89
C HIS A 112 9.94 27.35 26.00
N GLY A 113 10.65 27.10 24.89
CA GLY A 113 11.00 28.13 23.92
C GLY A 113 9.85 28.42 22.97
N GLY A 114 9.08 29.48 23.24
CA GLY A 114 8.02 29.98 22.36
C GLY A 114 7.90 31.51 22.41
N ALA A 115 8.34 32.17 21.32
CA ALA A 115 8.08 33.53 20.82
C ALA A 115 7.80 34.70 21.78
N VAL A 116 8.67 35.73 21.72
CA VAL A 116 8.59 37.02 22.43
C VAL A 116 7.82 38.06 21.62
N THR A 117 6.93 38.83 22.26
CA THR A 117 6.51 40.18 21.82
C THR A 117 6.47 41.10 23.05
N PRO A 118 7.11 42.28 23.05
CA PRO A 118 7.26 43.08 24.27
C PRO A 118 6.21 44.20 24.33
N THR A 119 5.54 44.38 25.48
CA THR A 119 5.02 45.69 25.89
C THR A 119 4.99 45.74 27.42
N GLY A 120 5.76 46.65 27.99
CA GLY A 120 5.85 46.86 29.44
C GLY A 120 4.78 47.80 29.99
N THR A 121 4.53 47.71 31.30
CA THR A 121 4.46 48.78 32.33
C THR A 121 3.58 48.31 33.51
N PRO A 122 3.95 48.58 34.79
CA PRO A 122 3.35 47.94 35.95
C PRO A 122 2.13 48.66 36.55
N SER A 123 1.46 47.89 37.42
CA SER A 123 0.21 48.13 38.14
C SER A 123 0.26 49.22 39.23
N GLY A 124 -0.86 49.94 39.41
CA GLY A 124 -1.15 50.80 40.56
C GLY A 124 -2.59 51.30 40.53
N GLY A 125 -3.43 50.80 41.45
CA GLY A 125 -4.90 50.94 41.43
C GLY A 125 -5.49 52.23 42.03
N GLY A 126 -6.76 52.48 41.73
CA GLY A 126 -7.56 53.54 42.34
C GLY A 126 -8.99 53.69 41.77
N THR A 127 -9.96 53.18 42.54
CA THR A 127 -11.35 53.68 42.78
C THR A 127 -12.41 53.79 41.67
N VAL A 128 -13.55 53.16 42.00
CA VAL A 128 -14.98 53.46 41.76
C VAL A 128 -15.56 53.45 40.34
N GLY A 129 -16.66 52.70 40.19
CA GLY A 129 -17.58 52.83 39.05
C GLY A 129 -18.35 51.54 38.78
N ALA A 130 -19.52 51.40 39.39
CA ALA A 130 -20.52 50.38 39.06
C ALA A 130 -20.97 50.46 37.59
N LEU A 131 -21.48 49.35 37.03
CA LEU A 131 -22.55 49.18 36.02
C LEU A 131 -22.40 47.75 35.43
N GLN A 132 -23.25 46.77 35.78
CA GLN A 132 -24.45 46.33 35.02
C GLN A 132 -24.05 45.61 33.70
N ALA A 133 -24.52 44.43 33.26
CA ALA A 133 -25.47 43.43 33.72
C ALA A 133 -25.30 42.13 32.89
N ARG A 134 -25.77 41.02 33.46
CA ARG A 134 -26.42 39.83 32.88
C ARG A 134 -25.84 39.08 31.66
N ALA A 135 -25.68 37.78 31.93
CA ALA A 135 -25.68 36.63 31.04
C ALA A 135 -26.81 36.60 29.99
N HIS A 136 -26.57 35.89 28.89
CA HIS A 136 -27.52 34.93 28.32
C HIS A 136 -26.78 33.83 27.53
N ALA A 137 -26.93 32.60 28.01
CA ALA A 137 -26.83 31.40 27.20
C ALA A 137 -28.12 31.24 26.38
N LEU A 138 -28.03 30.66 25.18
CA LEU A 138 -29.12 29.88 24.61
C LEU A 138 -28.60 28.83 23.62
N ALA A 139 -28.94 27.58 23.91
CA ALA A 139 -28.96 26.46 23.00
C ALA A 139 -30.15 26.59 22.03
N ALA A 140 -30.05 25.97 20.84
CA ALA A 140 -31.19 25.29 20.21
C ALA A 140 -30.70 24.36 19.08
N ALA A 141 -31.18 23.13 19.14
CA ALA A 141 -31.15 22.12 18.09
C ALA A 141 -32.32 22.31 17.10
N THR A 142 -32.23 21.66 15.93
CA THR A 142 -33.24 20.79 15.24
C THR A 142 -32.81 20.61 13.78
N ALA A 143 -32.53 19.38 13.31
CA ALA A 143 -33.39 18.45 12.53
C ALA A 143 -33.81 19.02 11.15
N SER A 144 -33.87 18.33 10.01
CA SER A 144 -33.68 16.95 9.52
C SER A 144 -33.86 17.05 7.98
N GLU A 145 -33.18 16.24 7.17
CA GLU A 145 -33.88 15.52 6.08
C GLU A 145 -33.02 14.39 5.50
N ALA A 146 -33.69 13.25 5.29
CA ALA A 146 -33.15 12.00 4.80
C ALA A 146 -33.57 11.78 3.34
N ILE A 147 -32.68 11.21 2.53
CA ILE A 147 -33.01 10.66 1.22
C ILE A 147 -32.65 9.18 1.26
N ALA A 148 -33.67 8.34 1.08
CA ALA A 148 -33.58 6.90 0.97
C ALA A 148 -33.10 6.50 -0.43
N VAL A 149 -32.09 5.63 -0.50
CA VAL A 149 -31.72 4.90 -1.73
C VAL A 149 -31.72 3.41 -1.41
N GLU A 150 -32.45 2.70 -2.26
CA GLU A 150 -32.80 1.28 -2.22
C GLU A 150 -31.57 0.38 -2.41
N THR A 151 -31.36 -0.56 -1.48
CA THR A 151 -30.30 -1.56 -1.55
C THR A 151 -30.69 -2.67 -2.53
N VAL A 152 -30.12 -2.65 -3.73
CA VAL A 152 -30.08 -3.83 -4.61
C VAL A 152 -28.90 -4.70 -4.16
N SER A 153 -29.21 -5.83 -3.53
CA SER A 153 -28.27 -6.90 -3.25
C SER A 153 -27.86 -7.58 -4.56
N VAL A 154 -26.68 -7.25 -5.06
CA VAL A 154 -26.00 -8.06 -6.08
C VAL A 154 -25.21 -9.13 -5.32
N GLU A 155 -25.66 -10.38 -5.43
CA GLU A 155 -24.86 -11.52 -5.00
C GLU A 155 -23.54 -11.50 -5.76
N ALA A 156 -22.44 -11.36 -5.02
CA ALA A 156 -21.10 -11.51 -5.55
C ALA A 156 -20.92 -12.98 -5.98
N VAL A 157 -21.05 -13.23 -7.29
CA VAL A 157 -20.56 -14.46 -7.92
C VAL A 157 -19.04 -14.44 -7.79
N VAL A 158 -18.54 -15.15 -6.79
CA VAL A 158 -17.12 -15.48 -6.63
C VAL A 158 -16.70 -16.37 -7.80
N VAL A 159 -16.10 -15.77 -8.83
CA VAL A 159 -15.38 -16.54 -9.85
C VAL A 159 -14.04 -16.92 -9.23
N SER A 160 -14.01 -18.10 -8.61
CA SER A 160 -12.76 -18.75 -8.24
C SER A 160 -12.10 -19.29 -9.52
N GLU A 161 -10.89 -18.85 -9.83
CA GLU A 161 -10.08 -19.50 -10.87
C GLU A 161 -9.88 -20.98 -10.51
N PRO A 162 -10.14 -21.93 -11.42
CA PRO A 162 -9.98 -23.34 -11.09
C PRO A 162 -8.48 -23.64 -11.06
N VAL A 163 -7.97 -23.99 -9.87
CA VAL A 163 -6.69 -24.70 -9.74
C VAL A 163 -6.80 -25.91 -10.66
N ALA A 164 -6.07 -25.91 -11.79
CA ALA A 164 -6.23 -26.94 -12.79
C ALA A 164 -6.08 -28.31 -12.12
N SER A 165 -7.19 -29.04 -12.06
CA SER A 165 -7.27 -30.25 -11.25
C SER A 165 -6.23 -31.23 -11.76
N ALA A 166 -5.72 -32.11 -10.90
CA ALA A 166 -4.75 -33.12 -11.33
C ALA A 166 -5.25 -33.91 -12.56
N ALA A 167 -6.57 -34.06 -12.69
CA ALA A 167 -7.23 -34.64 -13.85
C ALA A 167 -7.08 -33.80 -15.13
N GLN A 168 -7.17 -32.47 -15.06
CA GLN A 168 -6.98 -31.58 -16.21
C GLN A 168 -5.53 -31.60 -16.72
N ARG A 169 -4.55 -31.59 -15.81
CA ARG A 169 -3.12 -31.74 -16.18
C ARG A 169 -2.81 -33.10 -16.80
N ALA A 170 -3.41 -34.17 -16.28
CA ALA A 170 -3.28 -35.50 -16.88
C ALA A 170 -3.94 -35.60 -18.26
N ALA A 171 -5.08 -34.93 -18.48
CA ALA A 171 -5.75 -34.88 -19.77
C ALA A 171 -4.92 -34.09 -20.81
N GLU A 172 -4.35 -32.96 -20.42
CA GLU A 172 -3.46 -32.17 -21.27
C GLU A 172 -2.19 -32.95 -21.64
N ALA A 173 -1.60 -33.67 -20.68
CA ALA A 173 -0.41 -34.49 -20.95
C ALA A 173 -0.70 -35.62 -21.95
N ARG A 174 -1.88 -36.24 -21.88
CA ARG A 174 -2.34 -37.24 -22.85
C ARG A 174 -2.59 -36.63 -24.23
N MET A 175 -3.14 -35.43 -24.31
CA MET A 175 -3.32 -34.71 -25.57
C MET A 175 -1.97 -34.36 -26.23
N LYS A 176 -0.93 -34.11 -25.43
CA LYS A 176 0.44 -33.86 -25.90
C LYS A 176 1.20 -35.14 -26.29
N GLY A 177 0.62 -36.33 -26.09
CA GLY A 177 1.24 -37.60 -26.45
C GLY A 177 2.26 -38.12 -25.44
N TYR A 178 2.19 -37.66 -24.18
CA TYR A 178 3.02 -38.20 -23.10
C TYR A 178 2.48 -39.54 -22.62
N GLU A 179 3.34 -40.55 -22.57
CA GLU A 179 2.94 -41.92 -22.22
C GLU A 179 2.81 -42.15 -20.70
N GLY A 180 3.33 -41.25 -19.87
CA GLY A 180 3.28 -41.35 -18.41
C GLY A 180 4.39 -42.23 -17.81
N GLU A 181 5.41 -42.59 -18.59
CA GLU A 181 6.64 -43.21 -18.13
C GLU A 181 7.53 -42.15 -17.44
N ALA A 182 8.07 -42.48 -16.27
CA ALA A 182 9.01 -41.61 -15.57
C ALA A 182 10.39 -41.69 -16.26
N CYS A 183 10.95 -40.54 -16.63
CA CYS A 183 12.31 -40.49 -17.13
C CYS A 183 13.30 -40.91 -16.02
N GLY A 184 14.17 -41.89 -16.29
CA GLY A 184 15.16 -42.37 -15.31
C GLY A 184 16.22 -41.36 -14.89
N GLU A 185 16.52 -40.36 -15.72
CA GLU A 185 17.52 -39.32 -15.40
C GLU A 185 16.94 -38.09 -14.69
N CYS A 186 15.81 -37.55 -15.16
CA CYS A 186 15.22 -36.31 -14.62
C CYS A 186 13.93 -36.52 -13.80
N GLY A 187 13.38 -37.73 -13.75
CA GLY A 187 12.15 -38.05 -13.01
C GLY A 187 10.87 -37.44 -13.58
N ASN A 188 10.92 -36.73 -14.71
CA ASN A 188 9.73 -36.13 -15.32
C ASN A 188 8.95 -37.16 -16.15
N PHE A 189 7.62 -37.01 -16.19
CA PHE A 189 6.67 -37.89 -16.89
C PHE A 189 6.36 -37.43 -18.33
N THR A 190 7.15 -36.48 -18.86
CA THR A 190 6.99 -35.90 -20.19
C THR A 190 7.72 -36.71 -21.25
N MET A 191 7.46 -38.02 -21.30
CA MET A 191 8.12 -38.93 -22.23
C MET A 191 7.25 -39.20 -23.46
N VAL A 192 7.80 -38.97 -24.65
CA VAL A 192 7.10 -39.06 -25.95
C VAL A 192 7.68 -40.20 -26.78
N ARG A 193 6.81 -41.00 -27.39
CA ARG A 193 7.21 -42.07 -28.30
C ARG A 193 7.75 -41.51 -29.62
N ASN A 194 9.02 -41.78 -29.90
CA ASN A 194 9.70 -41.47 -31.15
C ASN A 194 10.12 -42.79 -31.82
N GLY A 195 9.15 -43.47 -32.44
CA GLY A 195 9.36 -44.79 -33.05
C GLY A 195 9.36 -45.92 -32.01
N THR A 196 10.43 -46.71 -31.97
CA THR A 196 10.64 -47.75 -30.94
C THR A 196 11.15 -47.16 -29.62
N CYS A 197 11.79 -45.99 -29.67
CA CYS A 197 12.32 -45.30 -28.50
C CYS A 197 11.29 -44.38 -27.86
N LEU A 198 11.43 -44.17 -26.57
CA LEU A 198 10.84 -43.07 -25.83
C LEU A 198 11.89 -41.96 -25.64
N LYS A 199 11.48 -40.70 -25.78
CA LYS A 199 12.34 -39.52 -25.59
C LYS A 199 11.73 -38.61 -24.53
N CYS A 200 12.54 -38.14 -23.58
CA CYS A 200 12.12 -37.12 -22.64
C CYS A 200 12.23 -35.72 -23.28
N ASP A 201 11.13 -34.97 -23.29
CA ASP A 201 11.16 -33.57 -23.78
C ASP A 201 11.88 -32.62 -22.82
N THR A 202 11.97 -32.99 -21.53
CA THR A 202 12.57 -32.12 -20.50
C THR A 202 14.09 -32.20 -20.48
N CYS A 203 14.67 -33.40 -20.57
CA CYS A 203 16.13 -33.59 -20.48
C CYS A 203 16.75 -34.20 -21.75
N GLY A 204 15.95 -34.58 -22.75
CA GLY A 204 16.43 -35.11 -24.02
C GLY A 204 16.91 -36.56 -24.00
N SER A 205 16.88 -37.23 -22.85
CA SER A 205 17.28 -38.64 -22.71
C SER A 205 16.33 -39.56 -23.48
N THR A 206 16.86 -40.67 -23.98
CA THR A 206 16.07 -41.69 -24.68
C THR A 206 16.10 -43.02 -23.93
N SER A 207 14.95 -43.69 -23.82
CA SER A 207 14.82 -45.03 -23.25
C SER A 207 14.14 -45.96 -24.24
N GLY A 208 14.40 -47.27 -24.15
CA GLY A 208 13.69 -48.27 -24.96
C GLY A 208 14.12 -48.40 -26.42
N CYS A 209 15.31 -47.91 -26.79
CA CYS A 209 15.87 -48.15 -28.12
C CYS A 209 16.49 -49.55 -28.21
N SER A 210 15.87 -50.48 -28.95
CA SER A 210 16.46 -51.75 -29.39
C SER A 210 16.90 -51.68 -30.84
#